data_AF-A0A383C8X4-F1
#
_entry.id   AF-A0A383C8X4-F1
#
_cell.length_a   1.000
_cell.length_b   1.000
_cell.length_c   1.000
_cell.angle_alpha   90.00
_cell.angle_beta   90.00
_cell.angle_gamma   90.00
#
_symmetry.space_group_name_H-M   'P 1'
#
loop_
_entity.id
_entity.type
_entity.pdbx_description
1 polymer ?
#
loop_
_entity_poly.entity_id
_entity_poly.type
_entity_poly.pdbx_seq_one_letter_code
_entity_poly.pdbx_strand_id
1 'polypeptide(L)'
;MLLGFLLHTISFSILQFGAIWLSIQKLNIDQVVTQISTNELLFSFAIILFFTFSMLKLIKKVNLIKYFFYIILLIGIKSTFIVFFTNFIASTLALLILILYISRKTLLLHNVILGLAILGIGTNLGIMLKPITVVLLMAIFSIYDIIAVYKSNYMLKLFKNFAQGGATLAFLYPKTPGKIT
;
A
#
# COMPACT_ATOMS: atom_id res chain seq x y z
N MET A 1 21.67 -13.94 -1.04
CA MET A 1 20.32 -14.41 -1.42
C MET A 1 19.48 -14.75 -0.19
N LEU A 2 20.01 -15.53 0.76
CA LEU A 2 19.32 -15.92 2.01
C LEU A 2 18.87 -14.72 2.88
N LEU A 3 19.74 -13.72 3.08
CA LEU A 3 19.44 -12.54 3.92
C LEU A 3 18.21 -11.75 3.42
N GLY A 4 18.14 -11.48 2.11
CA GLY A 4 17.02 -10.75 1.52
C GLY A 4 15.71 -11.52 1.60
N PHE A 5 15.74 -12.83 1.39
CA PHE A 5 14.58 -13.70 1.59
C PHE A 5 14.10 -13.67 3.05
N LEU A 6 15.03 -13.78 4.01
CA LEU A 6 14.72 -13.75 5.44
C LEU A 6 14.10 -12.40 5.85
N LEU A 7 14.67 -11.28 5.42
CA LEU A 7 14.10 -9.95 5.66
C LEU A 7 12.70 -9.80 5.04
N HIS A 8 12.49 -10.31 3.84
CA HIS A 8 11.18 -10.31 3.20
C HIS A 8 10.16 -11.12 4.01
N THR A 9 10.50 -12.35 4.41
CA THR A 9 9.60 -13.18 5.23
C THR A 9 9.26 -12.53 6.57
N ILE A 10 10.25 -11.93 7.26
CA ILE A 10 10.02 -11.21 8.51
C ILE A 10 9.09 -10.01 8.28
N SER A 11 9.36 -9.20 7.26
CA SER A 11 8.51 -8.04 6.95
C SER A 11 7.06 -8.45 6.69
N PHE A 12 6.87 -9.54 5.95
CA PHE A 12 5.55 -10.04 5.59
C PHE A 12 4.80 -10.57 6.81
N SER A 13 5.47 -11.33 7.68
CA SER A 13 4.89 -11.78 8.95
C SER A 13 4.51 -10.60 9.84
N ILE A 14 5.37 -9.60 9.98
CA ILE A 14 5.07 -8.38 10.78
C ILE A 14 3.83 -7.68 10.23
N LEU A 15 3.70 -7.55 8.90
CA LEU A 15 2.53 -6.92 8.30
C LEU A 15 1.26 -7.72 8.53
N GLN A 16 1.30 -9.05 8.43
CA GLN A 16 0.13 -9.88 8.67
C GLN A 16 -0.34 -9.82 10.12
N PHE A 17 0.56 -10.08 11.07
CA PHE A 17 0.22 -10.04 12.49
C PHE A 17 -0.18 -8.62 12.92
N GLY A 18 0.52 -7.61 12.41
CA GLY A 18 0.19 -6.20 12.63
C GLY A 18 -1.20 -5.84 12.09
N ALA A 19 -1.57 -6.31 10.90
CA ALA A 19 -2.88 -6.04 10.32
C ALA A 19 -4.01 -6.73 11.09
N ILE A 20 -3.81 -7.97 11.55
CA ILE A 20 -4.79 -8.68 12.37
C ILE A 20 -4.98 -7.92 13.70
N TRP A 21 -3.87 -7.56 14.36
CA TRP A 21 -3.92 -6.82 15.62
C TRP A 21 -4.60 -5.46 15.48
N LEU A 22 -4.25 -4.68 14.46
CA LEU A 22 -4.85 -3.37 14.21
C LEU A 22 -6.34 -3.51 13.85
N SER A 23 -6.73 -4.57 13.14
CA SER A 23 -8.12 -4.84 12.82
C SER A 23 -8.96 -5.11 14.07
N ILE A 24 -8.42 -5.90 15.02
CA ILE A 24 -9.07 -6.16 16.30
C ILE A 24 -9.28 -4.85 17.07
N GLN A 25 -8.25 -4.01 17.15
CA GLN A 25 -8.36 -2.72 17.84
C GLN A 25 -9.38 -1.79 17.18
N LYS A 26 -9.42 -1.78 15.84
CA LYS A 26 -10.36 -0.94 15.11
C LYS A 26 -11.82 -1.37 15.30
N LEU A 27 -12.09 -2.68 15.30
CA LEU A 27 -13.43 -3.22 15.57
C LEU A 27 -13.94 -2.90 16.98
N ASN A 28 -13.04 -2.76 17.96
CA ASN A 28 -13.41 -2.34 19.31
C ASN A 28 -13.86 -0.86 19.37
N ILE A 29 -13.38 -0.02 18.45
CA ILE A 29 -13.67 1.42 18.40
C ILE A 29 -14.90 1.68 17.53
N ASP A 30 -14.93 1.11 16.32
CA ASP A 30 -16.02 1.28 15.36
C ASP A 30 -16.97 0.06 15.44
N GLN A 31 -17.94 0.10 16.35
CA GLN A 31 -18.88 -1.02 16.59
C GLN A 31 -19.84 -1.31 15.42
N VAL A 32 -19.94 -0.42 14.43
CA VAL A 32 -20.79 -0.61 13.24
C VAL A 32 -19.94 -0.50 11.99
N VAL A 33 -19.49 -1.65 11.50
CA VAL A 33 -18.88 -1.75 10.17
C VAL A 33 -19.94 -2.20 9.19
N THR A 34 -20.29 -1.33 8.24
CA THR A 34 -21.15 -1.70 7.12
C THR A 34 -20.35 -2.55 6.13
N GLN A 35 -20.70 -3.84 6.05
CA GLN A 35 -20.14 -4.71 5.02
C GLN A 35 -20.70 -4.32 3.66
N ILE A 36 -19.82 -4.07 2.70
CA ILE A 36 -20.21 -3.69 1.34
C ILE A 36 -20.74 -4.92 0.61
N SER A 37 -21.80 -4.76 -0.19
CA SER A 37 -22.31 -5.85 -1.03
C SER A 37 -21.31 -6.18 -2.16
N THR A 38 -21.32 -7.43 -2.64
CA THR A 38 -20.41 -7.86 -3.72
C THR A 38 -20.57 -7.04 -4.99
N ASN A 39 -21.80 -6.61 -5.30
CA ASN A 39 -22.12 -5.87 -6.51
C ASN A 39 -21.68 -4.41 -6.41
N GLU A 40 -21.94 -3.76 -5.28
CA GLU A 40 -21.44 -2.41 -4.99
C GLU A 40 -19.90 -2.38 -5.03
N LEU A 41 -19.26 -3.43 -4.53
CA LEU A 41 -17.81 -3.54 -4.62
C LEU A 41 -17.33 -3.64 -6.06
N LEU A 42 -17.90 -4.53 -6.87
CA LEU A 42 -17.44 -4.70 -8.25
C LEU A 42 -17.65 -3.41 -9.05
N PHE A 43 -18.75 -2.70 -8.80
CA PHE A 43 -19.03 -1.41 -9.43
C PHE A 43 -18.04 -0.32 -8.98
N SER A 44 -17.83 -0.17 -7.67
CA SER A 44 -16.85 0.79 -7.14
C SER A 44 -15.42 0.46 -7.61
N PHE A 45 -15.07 -0.81 -7.68
CA PHE A 45 -13.80 -1.28 -8.22
C PHE A 45 -13.62 -0.91 -9.70
N ALA A 46 -14.65 -1.12 -10.53
CA ALA A 46 -14.62 -0.71 -11.94
C ALA A 46 -14.46 0.81 -12.10
N ILE A 47 -15.14 1.61 -11.26
CA ILE A 47 -14.97 3.07 -11.23
C ILE A 47 -13.55 3.46 -10.83
N ILE A 48 -13.01 2.85 -9.77
CA ILE A 48 -11.64 3.11 -9.31
C ILE A 48 -10.64 2.74 -10.41
N LEU A 49 -10.80 1.61 -11.10
CA LEU A 49 -9.94 1.22 -12.22
C LEU A 49 -10.02 2.24 -13.37
N PHE A 50 -11.23 2.64 -13.76
CA PHE A 50 -11.44 3.63 -14.81
C PHE A 50 -10.78 4.98 -14.45
N PHE A 51 -10.97 5.44 -13.22
CA PHE A 51 -10.36 6.66 -12.70
C PHE A 51 -8.84 6.56 -12.67
N THR A 52 -8.30 5.45 -12.14
CA THR A 52 -6.84 5.21 -12.06
C THR A 52 -6.20 5.19 -13.45
N PHE A 53 -6.82 4.51 -14.41
CA PHE A 53 -6.33 4.46 -15.79
C PHE A 53 -6.37 5.84 -16.46
N SER A 54 -7.46 6.59 -16.26
CA SER A 54 -7.60 7.96 -16.76
C SER A 54 -6.57 8.91 -16.17
N MET A 55 -6.33 8.81 -14.86
CA MET A 55 -5.28 9.55 -14.16
C MET A 55 -3.89 9.22 -14.73
N LEU A 56 -3.56 7.94 -14.88
CA LEU A 56 -2.25 7.52 -15.43
C LEU A 56 -2.03 8.05 -16.86
N LYS A 57 -3.09 8.20 -17.67
CA LYS A 57 -3.00 8.79 -19.01
C LYS A 57 -2.67 10.29 -18.95
N LEU A 58 -3.21 11.01 -17.96
CA LEU A 58 -2.99 12.45 -17.75
C LEU A 58 -1.61 12.75 -17.11
N ILE A 59 -1.08 11.82 -16.32
CA ILE A 59 0.13 11.99 -15.51
C ILE A 59 1.44 11.90 -16.32
N LYS A 60 1.39 11.60 -17.62
CA LYS A 60 2.57 11.42 -18.50
C LYS A 60 3.53 12.62 -18.61
N LYS A 61 3.20 13.81 -18.08
CA LYS A 61 3.98 15.04 -18.32
C LYS A 61 4.68 15.68 -17.12
N VAL A 62 4.55 15.20 -15.87
CA VAL A 62 5.19 15.87 -14.71
C VAL A 62 5.43 14.89 -13.56
N ASN A 63 6.26 15.26 -12.58
CA ASN A 63 6.50 14.60 -11.27
C ASN A 63 5.24 14.34 -10.41
N LEU A 64 4.02 14.36 -10.98
CA LEU A 64 2.75 14.09 -10.33
C LEU A 64 2.67 12.68 -9.72
N ILE A 65 3.34 11.69 -10.31
CA ILE A 65 3.43 10.34 -9.75
C ILE A 65 4.00 10.39 -8.31
N LYS A 66 5.00 11.23 -8.08
CA LYS A 66 5.64 11.41 -6.77
C LYS A 66 4.68 12.00 -5.73
N TYR A 67 3.93 13.03 -6.11
CA TYR A 67 2.95 13.66 -5.21
C TYR A 67 1.78 12.73 -4.91
N PHE A 68 1.30 12.00 -5.92
CA PHE A 68 0.27 10.98 -5.74
C PHE A 68 0.73 9.90 -4.76
N PHE A 69 1.97 9.45 -4.89
CA PHE A 69 2.58 8.52 -3.94
C PHE A 69 2.61 9.07 -2.51
N TYR A 70 2.98 10.34 -2.32
CA TYR A 70 2.97 10.97 -1.00
C TYR A 70 1.57 11.08 -0.40
N ILE A 71 0.55 11.35 -1.21
CA ILE A 71 -0.84 11.38 -0.76
C ILE A 71 -1.28 9.99 -0.30
N ILE A 72 -0.97 8.94 -1.06
CA ILE A 72 -1.29 7.55 -0.67
C ILE A 72 -0.60 7.20 0.65
N LEU A 73 0.69 7.50 0.78
CA LEU A 73 1.44 7.26 2.02
C LEU A 73 0.80 7.99 3.20
N LEU A 74 0.44 9.26 3.04
CA LEU A 74 -0.17 10.06 4.09
C LEU A 74 -1.51 9.48 4.53
N ILE A 75 -2.37 9.11 3.58
CA ILE A 75 -3.67 8.49 3.88
C ILE A 75 -3.48 7.17 4.60
N GLY A 76 -2.55 6.32 4.14
CA GLY A 76 -2.28 5.03 4.75
C GLY A 76 -1.73 5.13 6.17
N ILE A 77 -0.70 5.97 6.39
CA ILE A 77 -0.10 6.18 7.72
C ILE A 77 -1.13 6.76 8.69
N LYS A 78 -1.90 7.76 8.25
CA LYS A 78 -2.98 8.34 9.06
C LYS A 78 -4.00 7.27 9.48
N SER A 79 -4.38 6.40 8.55
CA SER A 79 -5.31 5.30 8.81
C SER A 79 -4.81 4.33 9.87
N THR A 80 -3.50 4.13 9.97
CA THR A 80 -2.89 3.32 11.03
C THR A 80 -2.95 4.02 12.39
N PHE A 81 -2.64 5.32 12.44
CA PHE A 81 -2.61 6.05 13.70
C PHE A 81 -3.97 6.43 14.27
N ILE A 82 -5.01 6.56 13.44
CA ILE A 82 -6.35 6.93 13.92
C ILE A 82 -6.96 5.88 14.86
N VAL A 83 -6.45 4.65 14.83
CA VAL A 83 -6.84 3.58 15.76
C VAL A 83 -6.31 3.84 17.17
N PHE A 84 -5.19 4.55 17.32
CA PHE A 84 -4.54 4.77 18.62
C PHE A 84 -4.69 6.21 19.13
N PHE A 85 -4.91 7.18 18.23
CA PHE A 85 -4.91 8.59 18.54
C PHE A 85 -6.12 9.30 17.93
N THR A 86 -6.45 10.48 18.46
CA THR A 86 -7.49 11.34 17.86
C THR A 86 -7.12 11.75 16.44
N ASN A 87 -8.13 12.05 15.61
CA ASN A 87 -7.92 12.40 14.20
C ASN A 87 -6.92 13.56 13.99
N PHE A 88 -6.88 14.54 14.89
CA PHE A 88 -5.91 15.63 14.85
C PHE A 88 -4.48 15.12 15.05
N ILE A 89 -4.24 14.35 16.12
CA ILE A 89 -2.92 13.80 16.45
C ILE A 89 -2.46 12.79 15.39
N ALA A 90 -3.36 11.94 14.89
CA ALA A 90 -3.05 11.00 13.82
C ALA A 90 -2.63 11.72 12.53
N SER A 91 -3.30 12.82 12.18
CA SER A 91 -2.97 13.61 10.98
C SER A 91 -1.62 14.35 11.14
N THR A 92 -1.33 14.92 12.32
CA THR A 92 -0.05 15.58 12.57
C THR A 92 1.11 14.59 12.57
N LEU A 93 0.95 13.41 13.18
CA LEU A 93 1.96 12.35 13.16
C LEU A 93 2.21 11.83 11.73
N ALA A 94 1.16 11.58 10.96
CA ALA A 94 1.31 11.13 9.57
C ALA A 94 2.07 12.16 8.72
N LEU A 95 1.79 13.45 8.92
CA LEU A 95 2.46 14.54 8.21
C LEU A 95 3.93 14.68 8.65
N LEU A 96 4.22 14.58 9.95
CA LEU A 96 5.58 14.58 10.48
C LEU A 96 6.43 13.44 9.93
N ILE A 97 5.88 12.22 9.88
CA ILE A 97 6.57 11.05 9.32
C ILE A 97 6.82 11.22 7.82
N LEU A 98 5.85 11.78 7.08
CA LEU A 98 6.04 12.09 5.67
C LEU A 98 7.13 13.15 5.45
N ILE A 99 7.17 14.21 6.28
CA ILE A 99 8.25 15.21 6.22
C ILE A 99 9.60 14.54 6.51
N LEU A 100 9.67 13.72 7.57
CA LEU A 100 10.88 12.95 7.89
C LEU A 100 11.34 12.08 6.73
N TYR A 101 10.43 11.47 5.98
CA TYR A 101 10.75 10.70 4.77
C TYR A 101 11.31 11.54 3.64
N ILE A 102 10.68 12.67 3.38
CA ILE A 102 11.12 13.58 2.32
C ILE A 102 12.52 14.12 2.65
N SER A 103 12.78 14.43 3.91
CA SER A 103 14.08 14.91 4.40
C SER A 103 15.14 13.81 4.51
N ARG A 104 14.77 12.60 4.94
CA ARG A 104 15.68 11.46 5.15
C ARG A 104 15.25 10.26 4.32
N LYS A 105 15.80 10.17 3.11
CA LYS A 105 15.52 9.11 2.14
C LYS A 105 16.32 7.83 2.44
N THR A 106 16.19 7.27 3.64
CA THR A 106 16.85 6.00 3.99
C THR A 106 15.98 4.81 3.56
N LEU A 107 16.61 3.70 3.18
CA LEU A 107 15.90 2.46 2.79
C LEU A 107 15.01 1.91 3.90
N LEU A 108 15.49 1.97 5.14
CA LEU A 108 14.73 1.52 6.31
C LEU A 108 13.46 2.36 6.48
N LEU A 109 13.59 3.68 6.41
CA LEU A 109 12.46 4.59 6.62
C LEU A 109 11.44 4.46 5.48
N HIS A 110 11.89 4.23 4.24
CA HIS A 110 11.02 3.89 3.12
C HIS A 110 10.18 2.63 3.39
N ASN A 111 10.82 1.51 3.76
CA ASN A 111 10.13 0.25 4.03
C ASN A 111 9.17 0.35 5.23
N VAL A 112 9.58 1.04 6.29
CA VAL A 112 8.73 1.24 7.49
C VAL A 112 7.48 2.05 7.12
N ILE A 113 7.62 3.14 6.38
CA ILE A 113 6.49 3.98 5.98
C ILE A 113 5.56 3.27 5.01
N LEU A 114 6.13 2.55 4.04
CA LEU A 114 5.33 1.73 3.12
C LEU A 114 4.56 0.66 3.91
N GLY A 115 5.22 0.01 4.87
CA GLY A 115 4.58 -0.97 5.76
C GLY A 115 3.44 -0.37 6.59
N LEU A 116 3.65 0.80 7.20
CA LEU A 116 2.60 1.52 7.93
C LEU A 116 1.43 1.90 7.04
N ALA A 117 1.68 2.33 5.79
CA ALA A 117 0.62 2.65 4.85
C ALA A 117 -0.17 1.41 4.41
N ILE A 118 0.53 0.30 4.14
CA ILE A 118 -0.09 -1.00 3.80
C ILE A 118 -0.93 -1.51 4.96
N LEU A 119 -0.45 -1.42 6.21
CA LEU A 119 -1.20 -1.81 7.39
C LEU A 119 -2.53 -1.06 7.46
N GLY A 120 -2.50 0.27 7.41
CA GLY A 120 -3.70 1.09 7.58
C GLY A 120 -4.73 0.94 6.46
N ILE A 121 -4.28 0.84 5.21
CA ILE A 121 -5.18 0.61 4.07
C ILE A 121 -5.69 -0.83 4.09
N GLY A 122 -4.80 -1.79 4.35
CA GLY A 122 -5.11 -3.22 4.37
C GLY A 122 -6.11 -3.59 5.46
N THR A 123 -6.01 -3.00 6.65
CA THR A 123 -6.98 -3.22 7.73
C THR A 123 -8.35 -2.65 7.40
N ASN A 124 -8.41 -1.45 6.81
CA ASN A 124 -9.68 -0.84 6.40
C ASN A 124 -10.39 -1.70 5.36
N LEU A 125 -9.67 -2.10 4.32
CA LEU A 125 -10.23 -2.98 3.30
C LEU A 125 -10.61 -4.33 3.91
N GLY A 126 -9.72 -4.95 4.68
CA GLY A 126 -9.98 -6.26 5.31
C GLY A 126 -11.25 -6.28 6.18
N ILE A 127 -11.54 -5.21 6.90
CA ILE A 127 -12.74 -5.09 7.73
C ILE A 127 -14.02 -4.86 6.89
N MET A 128 -13.93 -4.08 5.81
CA MET A 128 -15.10 -3.74 4.98
C MET A 128 -15.52 -4.86 4.02
N LEU A 129 -14.59 -5.77 3.68
CA LEU A 129 -14.78 -6.80 2.67
C LEU A 129 -15.24 -8.14 3.26
N LYS A 130 -16.22 -8.77 2.60
CA LYS A 130 -16.61 -10.15 2.92
C LYS A 130 -15.51 -11.12 2.50
N PRO A 131 -15.23 -12.18 3.28
CA PRO A 131 -14.18 -13.16 2.96
C PRO A 131 -14.31 -13.76 1.54
N ILE A 132 -15.53 -14.08 1.10
CA ILE A 132 -15.78 -14.62 -0.24
C ILE A 132 -15.36 -13.64 -1.35
N THR A 133 -15.56 -12.34 -1.14
CA THR A 133 -15.18 -11.29 -2.09
C THR A 133 -13.67 -11.13 -2.15
N VAL A 134 -12.99 -11.23 -1.00
CA VAL A 134 -11.52 -11.20 -0.94
C VAL A 134 -10.93 -12.37 -1.73
N VAL A 135 -11.43 -13.60 -1.53
CA VAL A 135 -10.98 -14.78 -2.27
C VAL A 135 -11.17 -14.60 -3.77
N LEU A 136 -12.33 -14.08 -4.19
CA LEU A 136 -12.65 -13.82 -5.59
C LEU A 136 -11.70 -12.78 -6.21
N LEU A 137 -11.46 -11.65 -5.51
CA LEU A 137 -10.51 -10.62 -5.96
C LEU A 137 -9.08 -11.17 -6.05
N MET A 138 -8.65 -11.95 -5.05
CA MET A 138 -7.33 -12.58 -5.06
C MET A 138 -7.16 -13.54 -6.24
N ALA A 139 -8.17 -14.33 -6.57
CA ALA A 139 -8.14 -15.20 -7.75
C ALA A 139 -8.01 -14.40 -9.05
N ILE A 140 -8.81 -13.34 -9.21
CA ILE A 140 -8.76 -12.46 -10.39
C ILE A 140 -7.38 -11.79 -10.52
N PHE A 141 -6.86 -11.22 -9.43
CA PHE A 141 -5.55 -10.56 -9.45
C PHE A 141 -4.40 -11.53 -9.69
N SER A 142 -4.47 -12.75 -9.15
CA SER A 142 -3.46 -13.77 -9.41
C SER A 142 -3.39 -14.14 -10.90
N ILE A 143 -4.54 -14.34 -11.54
CA ILE A 143 -4.60 -14.62 -12.99
C ILE A 143 -4.08 -13.43 -13.79
N TYR A 144 -4.48 -12.21 -13.42
CA TYR A 144 -4.00 -10.98 -14.06
C TYR A 144 -2.47 -10.86 -13.98
N ASP A 145 -1.88 -11.09 -12.81
CA ASP A 145 -0.43 -10.98 -12.59
C ASP A 145 0.34 -11.98 -13.46
N ILE A 146 -0.13 -13.23 -13.56
CA ILE A 146 0.47 -14.24 -14.46
C ILE A 146 0.46 -13.74 -15.91
N ILE A 147 -0.67 -13.24 -16.39
CA ILE A 147 -0.79 -12.75 -17.78
C ILE A 147 0.09 -11.51 -17.99
N ALA A 148 0.10 -10.57 -17.05
CA ALA A 148 0.83 -9.32 -17.16
C ALA A 148 2.36 -9.51 -17.10
N VAL A 149 2.83 -10.52 -16.38
CA VAL A 149 4.24 -10.89 -16.30
C VAL A 149 4.68 -11.60 -17.59
N TYR A 150 4.06 -12.72 -17.93
CA TYR A 150 4.55 -13.58 -19.01
C TYR A 150 4.25 -13.04 -20.42
N LYS A 151 3.13 -12.35 -20.60
CA LYS A 151 2.70 -11.92 -21.95
C LYS A 151 3.18 -10.52 -22.31
N SER A 152 3.10 -9.56 -21.39
CA SER A 152 3.26 -8.14 -21.72
C SER A 152 4.49 -7.47 -21.13
N ASN A 153 5.18 -8.13 -20.18
CA ASN A 153 6.22 -7.52 -19.35
C ASN A 153 5.77 -6.16 -18.76
N TYR A 154 4.45 -5.98 -18.58
CA TYR A 154 3.87 -4.69 -18.23
C TYR A 154 4.29 -4.27 -16.83
N MET A 155 4.34 -5.23 -15.90
CA MET A 155 4.83 -5.02 -14.53
C MET A 155 6.25 -4.44 -14.48
N LEU A 156 7.15 -4.90 -15.37
CA LEU A 156 8.53 -4.40 -15.43
C LEU A 156 8.59 -2.96 -15.96
N LYS A 157 7.79 -2.63 -16.97
CA LYS A 157 7.70 -1.26 -17.52
C LYS A 157 7.10 -0.30 -16.50
N LEU A 158 6.05 -0.74 -15.81
CA LEU A 158 5.39 0.02 -14.75
C LEU A 158 6.39 0.32 -13.63
N PHE A 159 7.06 -0.70 -13.09
CA PHE A 159 8.07 -0.51 -12.04
C PHE A 159 9.15 0.50 -12.43
N LYS A 160 9.71 0.40 -13.65
CA LYS A 160 10.73 1.34 -14.13
C LYS A 160 10.20 2.79 -14.18
N ASN A 161 8.98 3.00 -14.68
CA ASN A 161 8.38 4.32 -14.75
C ASN A 161 8.13 4.92 -13.35
N PHE A 162 7.64 4.10 -12.42
CA PHE A 162 7.40 4.53 -11.03
C PHE A 162 8.70 4.81 -10.28
N ALA A 163 9.73 3.98 -10.46
CA ALA A 163 11.05 4.18 -9.89
C ALA A 163 11.73 5.45 -10.43
N GLN A 164 11.65 5.71 -11.74
CA GLN A 164 12.14 6.97 -12.34
C GLN A 164 11.39 8.19 -11.81
N GLY A 165 10.09 8.06 -11.53
CA GLY A 165 9.27 9.10 -10.90
C GLY A 165 9.54 9.31 -9.41
N GLY A 166 10.45 8.56 -8.78
CA GLY A 166 10.74 8.64 -7.34
C GLY A 166 9.62 8.10 -6.45
N ALA A 167 8.75 7.25 -7.00
CA ALA A 167 7.61 6.64 -6.33
C ALA A 167 7.72 5.11 -6.37
N THR A 168 8.68 4.55 -5.64
CA THR A 168 8.83 3.10 -5.50
C THR A 168 7.73 2.54 -4.60
N LEU A 169 6.73 1.89 -5.20
CA LEU A 169 5.65 1.17 -4.51
C LEU A 169 6.05 -0.28 -4.16
N ALA A 170 7.27 -0.48 -3.65
CA ALA A 170 7.78 -1.81 -3.35
C ALA A 170 8.77 -1.78 -2.18
N PHE A 171 8.80 -2.86 -1.39
CA PHE A 171 9.84 -3.03 -0.39
C PHE A 171 11.21 -3.19 -1.06
N LEU A 172 12.19 -2.44 -0.55
CA LEU A 172 13.55 -2.43 -1.06
C LEU A 172 14.47 -3.18 -0.09
N TYR A 173 15.05 -4.28 -0.56
CA TYR A 173 16.00 -5.07 0.22
C TYR A 173 17.40 -5.00 -0.40
N PRO A 174 18.44 -4.67 0.39
CA PRO A 174 19.80 -4.67 -0.11
C PRO A 174 20.24 -6.10 -0.44
N LYS A 175 20.92 -6.28 -1.58
CA LYS A 175 21.49 -7.58 -1.98
C LYS A 175 22.70 -7.97 -1.13
N THR A 176 23.36 -6.99 -0.53
CA THR A 176 24.56 -7.14 0.32
C THR A 176 24.52 -6.08 1.44
N PRO A 177 24.83 -6.43 2.70
CA PRO A 177 24.96 -5.45 3.76
C PRO A 177 26.11 -4.49 3.41
N GLY A 178 25.80 -3.20 3.22
CA GLY A 178 26.82 -2.13 3.09
C GLY A 178 26.96 -1.44 1.72
N LYS A 179 26.22 -1.81 0.66
CA LYS A 179 26.19 -1.01 -0.57
C LYS A 179 24.77 -0.59 -0.94
N ILE A 180 24.55 0.73 -0.83
CA ILE A 180 23.37 1.44 -1.31
C ILE A 180 23.74 1.99 -2.70
N THR A 181 23.49 1.18 -3.73
CA THR A 181 23.45 1.62 -5.13
C THR A 181 22.29 0.92 -5.80
#